data_AF-C8KH60-F1
#
_entry.id   AF-C8KH60-F1
#
_cell.length_a   1.000
_cell.length_b   1.000
_cell.length_c   1.000
_cell.angle_alpha   90.00
_cell.angle_beta   90.00
_cell.angle_gamma   90.00
#
_symmetry.space_group_name_H-M   'P 1'
#
loop_
_entity.id
_entity.type
_entity.pdbx_description
1 polymer ?
#
loop_
_entity_poly.entity_id
_entity_poly.type
_entity_poly.pdbx_seq_one_letter_code
_entity_poly.pdbx_strand_id
1 'polypeptide(L)'
;FVSKTLAEKAAWEAAKENNINFISIIPPLVVGPFIMPTFPPSLTTAPSPITGNQAHYSIIKQGQFVHLDDLCEAHIFLYEHPEAEGRYICSPYDATIYDLAKMMREKWPEYNVPSEFEGIDKNLPSVTFSSKKLTGMGFKFK
;
A
#
# COMPACT_ATOMS: atom_id res chain seq x y z
N PHE A 1 9.18 4.79 9.27
CA PHE A 1 7.79 4.64 9.79
C PHE A 1 7.49 5.47 11.04
N VAL A 2 8.45 5.70 11.97
CA VAL A 2 8.23 6.46 13.22
C VAL A 2 7.50 7.79 13.03
N SER A 3 7.94 8.62 12.08
CA SER A 3 7.34 9.94 11.84
C SER A 3 5.84 9.88 11.50
N LYS A 4 5.41 8.93 10.67
CA LYS A 4 4.00 8.75 10.29
C LYS A 4 3.15 8.31 11.48
N THR A 5 3.65 7.37 12.28
CA THR A 5 2.96 6.92 13.51
C THR A 5 2.77 8.04 14.51
N LEU A 6 3.81 8.85 14.76
CA LEU A 6 3.73 9.96 15.71
C LEU A 6 2.82 11.08 15.22
N ALA A 7 2.92 11.43 13.93
CA ALA A 7 2.09 12.47 13.33
C ALA A 7 0.60 12.10 13.37
N GLU A 8 0.23 10.86 13.05
CA GLU A 8 -1.18 10.43 13.10
C GLU A 8 -1.73 10.47 14.53
N LYS A 9 -0.95 10.05 15.54
CA LYS A 9 -1.36 10.12 16.95
C LYS A 9 -1.61 11.57 17.39
N ALA A 10 -0.67 12.47 17.09
CA ALA A 10 -0.81 13.88 17.42
C ALA A 10 -1.99 14.53 16.69
N ALA A 11 -2.25 14.15 15.42
CA ALA A 11 -3.42 14.62 14.68
C ALA A 11 -4.74 14.18 15.32
N TRP A 12 -4.83 12.94 15.82
CA TRP A 12 -6.02 12.46 16.54
C TRP A 12 -6.25 13.18 17.86
N GLU A 13 -5.18 13.46 18.62
CA GLU A 13 -5.26 14.25 19.86
C GLU A 13 -5.78 15.65 19.57
N ALA A 14 -5.16 16.36 18.63
CA ALA A 14 -5.57 17.70 18.24
C ALA A 14 -7.01 17.74 17.66
N ALA A 15 -7.39 16.76 16.84
CA ALA A 15 -8.73 16.70 16.27
C ALA A 15 -9.81 16.55 17.36
N LYS A 16 -9.53 15.71 18.38
CA LYS A 16 -10.42 15.54 19.52
C LYS A 16 -10.53 16.80 20.38
N GLU A 17 -9.41 17.48 20.65
CA GLU A 17 -9.38 18.71 21.44
C GLU A 17 -10.11 19.88 20.77
N ASN A 18 -10.08 19.93 19.44
CA ASN A 18 -10.60 21.05 18.65
C ASN A 18 -11.93 20.74 17.94
N ASN A 19 -12.57 19.59 18.22
CA ASN A 19 -13.79 19.13 17.55
C ASN A 19 -13.71 19.15 16.01
N ILE A 20 -12.57 18.71 15.47
CA ILE A 20 -12.35 18.62 14.03
C ILE A 20 -12.82 17.24 13.55
N ASN A 21 -13.69 17.21 12.53
CA ASN A 21 -13.98 15.97 11.84
C ASN A 21 -12.74 15.54 11.03
N PHE A 22 -12.07 14.49 11.52
CA PHE A 22 -10.81 14.01 10.97
C PHE A 22 -10.92 12.56 10.54
N ILE A 23 -10.42 12.27 9.34
CA ILE A 23 -10.33 10.93 8.76
C ILE A 23 -8.88 10.66 8.40
N SER A 24 -8.42 9.45 8.70
CA SER A 24 -7.10 8.96 8.30
C SER A 24 -7.25 7.78 7.36
N ILE A 25 -6.60 7.87 6.20
CA ILE A 25 -6.52 6.79 5.21
C ILE A 25 -5.12 6.18 5.28
N ILE A 26 -5.07 4.85 5.40
CA ILE A 26 -3.86 4.07 5.59
C ILE A 26 -3.63 3.24 4.33
N PRO A 27 -2.91 3.79 3.34
CA PRO A 27 -2.48 3.01 2.18
C PRO A 27 -1.29 2.10 2.54
N PRO A 28 -1.17 0.94 1.88
CA PRO A 28 0.04 0.14 1.87
C PRO A 28 1.01 0.68 0.79
N LEU A 29 1.64 -0.19 0.00
CA LEU A 29 2.42 0.24 -1.15
C LEU A 29 1.51 0.63 -2.32
N VAL A 30 1.56 1.91 -2.70
CA VAL A 30 0.76 2.46 -3.80
C VAL A 30 1.48 2.24 -5.13
N VAL A 31 0.80 1.60 -6.08
CA VAL A 31 1.35 1.22 -7.39
C VAL A 31 0.37 1.65 -8.48
N GLY A 32 0.86 2.30 -9.54
CA GLY A 32 0.04 2.68 -10.68
C GLY A 32 0.74 3.69 -11.59
N PRO A 33 0.11 4.03 -12.73
CA PRO A 33 0.52 5.15 -13.57
C PRO A 33 0.56 6.46 -12.77
N PHE A 34 1.36 7.43 -13.20
CA PHE A 34 1.51 8.71 -12.51
C PHE A 34 1.77 9.84 -13.52
N ILE A 35 1.40 11.06 -13.16
CA ILE A 35 1.57 12.26 -14.01
C ILE A 35 2.81 13.10 -13.67
N MET A 36 3.48 12.78 -12.56
CA MET A 36 4.66 13.53 -12.12
C MET A 36 5.89 13.24 -13.01
N PRO A 37 6.77 14.23 -13.24
CA PRO A 37 7.93 14.07 -14.13
C PRO A 37 9.09 13.29 -13.49
N THR A 38 9.02 12.99 -12.20
CA THR A 38 10.05 12.25 -11.45
C THR A 38 9.52 10.90 -11.02
N PHE A 39 10.43 9.96 -10.76
CA PHE A 39 10.06 8.60 -10.40
C PHE A 39 9.46 8.56 -8.97
N PRO A 40 8.24 8.04 -8.77
CA PRO A 40 7.60 8.01 -7.45
C PRO A 40 8.39 7.13 -6.46
N PRO A 41 8.56 7.56 -5.20
CA PRO A 41 9.29 6.78 -4.20
C PRO A 41 8.74 5.36 -3.95
N SER A 42 7.41 5.17 -4.04
CA SER A 42 6.81 3.83 -3.92
C SER A 42 7.18 2.91 -5.08
N LEU A 43 7.39 3.46 -6.27
CA LEU A 43 7.82 2.73 -7.46
C LEU A 43 9.33 2.46 -7.46
N THR A 44 10.11 2.98 -6.53
CA THR A 44 11.46 2.44 -6.24
C THR A 44 11.37 1.10 -5.52
N THR A 45 10.31 0.91 -4.72
CA THR A 45 10.10 -0.31 -3.92
C THR A 45 9.37 -1.40 -4.69
N ALA A 46 8.27 -1.05 -5.37
CA ALA A 46 7.36 -2.04 -5.98
C ALA A 46 8.03 -2.95 -7.04
N PRO A 47 8.79 -2.42 -8.02
CA PRO A 47 9.53 -3.20 -9.00
C PRO A 47 10.96 -3.51 -8.55
N SER A 48 11.29 -3.41 -7.26
CA SER A 48 12.64 -3.69 -6.79
C SER A 48 13.19 -5.07 -7.21
N PRO A 49 12.38 -6.14 -7.39
CA PRO A 49 12.86 -7.40 -7.96
C PRO A 49 13.30 -7.30 -9.43
N ILE A 50 12.70 -6.38 -10.21
CA ILE A 50 13.10 -6.08 -11.59
C ILE A 50 14.40 -5.27 -11.61
N THR A 51 14.50 -4.24 -10.75
CA THR A 51 15.68 -3.36 -10.73
C THR A 51 16.85 -3.90 -9.91
N GLY A 52 16.66 -5.03 -9.22
CA GLY A 52 17.66 -5.62 -8.31
C GLY A 52 17.93 -4.81 -7.04
N ASN A 53 17.04 -3.90 -6.64
CA ASN A 53 17.27 -3.02 -5.48
C ASN A 53 16.91 -3.73 -4.16
N GLN A 54 17.82 -4.56 -3.67
CA GLN A 54 17.59 -5.44 -2.52
C GLN A 54 17.26 -4.71 -1.21
N ALA A 55 17.70 -3.46 -1.04
CA ALA A 55 17.41 -2.66 0.15
C ALA A 55 15.89 -2.46 0.37
N HIS A 56 15.10 -2.59 -0.69
CA HIS A 56 13.65 -2.42 -0.65
C HIS A 56 12.87 -3.74 -0.43
N TYR A 57 13.53 -4.90 -0.50
CA TYR A 57 12.87 -6.20 -0.37
C TYR A 57 12.19 -6.41 0.99
N SER A 58 12.76 -5.82 2.04
CA SER A 58 12.19 -5.88 3.40
C SER A 58 10.75 -5.34 3.48
N ILE A 59 10.38 -4.40 2.60
CA ILE A 59 9.03 -3.79 2.55
C ILE A 59 8.05 -4.71 1.81
N ILE A 60 8.50 -5.45 0.79
CA ILE A 60 7.63 -6.26 -0.08
C ILE A 60 7.71 -7.77 0.20
N LYS A 61 8.51 -8.22 1.18
CA LYS A 61 8.60 -9.64 1.55
C LYS A 61 7.24 -10.28 1.85
N GLN A 62 6.36 -9.53 2.52
CA GLN A 62 4.95 -9.81 2.78
C GLN A 62 4.21 -8.52 2.45
N GLY A 63 4.16 -8.18 1.17
CA GLY A 63 3.71 -6.87 0.69
C GLY A 63 2.19 -6.76 0.64
N GLN A 64 1.70 -5.54 0.79
CA GLN A 64 0.32 -5.15 0.52
C GLN A 64 0.32 -4.04 -0.52
N PHE A 65 -0.70 -4.02 -1.37
CA PHE A 65 -0.74 -3.14 -2.54
C PHE A 65 -2.12 -2.53 -2.75
N VAL A 66 -2.12 -1.31 -3.29
CA VAL A 66 -3.32 -0.62 -3.76
C VAL A 66 -3.00 0.11 -5.06
N HIS A 67 -3.96 0.13 -5.98
CA HIS A 67 -3.83 0.92 -7.21
C HIS A 67 -3.86 2.42 -6.87
N LEU A 68 -3.09 3.24 -7.58
CA LEU A 68 -3.09 4.70 -7.35
C LEU A 68 -4.50 5.30 -7.48
N ASP A 69 -5.21 4.98 -8.56
CA ASP A 69 -6.55 5.54 -8.79
C ASP A 69 -7.56 5.07 -7.72
N ASP A 70 -7.52 3.79 -7.32
CA ASP A 70 -8.39 3.31 -6.23
C ASP A 70 -8.14 4.06 -4.92
N LEU A 71 -6.87 4.37 -4.62
CA LEU A 71 -6.54 5.14 -3.44
C LEU A 71 -7.10 6.57 -3.55
N CYS A 72 -6.94 7.23 -4.70
CA CYS A 72 -7.48 8.57 -4.93
C CYS A 72 -9.01 8.59 -4.83
N GLU A 73 -9.69 7.62 -5.44
CA GLU A 73 -11.14 7.46 -5.33
C GLU A 73 -11.58 7.20 -3.89
N ALA A 74 -10.81 6.43 -3.11
CA ALA A 74 -11.11 6.21 -1.69
C ALA A 74 -10.98 7.50 -0.85
N HIS A 75 -10.07 8.41 -1.21
CA HIS A 75 -9.99 9.73 -0.57
C HIS A 75 -11.24 10.56 -0.83
N ILE A 76 -11.68 10.63 -2.09
CA ILE A 76 -12.89 11.36 -2.47
C ILE A 76 -14.11 10.74 -1.79
N PHE A 77 -14.25 9.41 -1.88
CA PHE A 77 -15.35 8.68 -1.27
C PHE A 77 -15.47 8.96 0.23
N LEU A 78 -14.38 8.85 1.00
CA LEU A 78 -14.42 9.06 2.45
C LEU A 78 -14.64 10.53 2.83
N TYR A 79 -14.22 11.48 1.99
CA TYR A 79 -14.52 12.89 2.18
C TYR A 79 -16.01 13.19 1.97
N GLU A 80 -16.62 12.60 0.94
CA GLU A 80 -18.02 12.83 0.59
C GLU A 80 -19.01 12.04 1.44
N HIS A 81 -18.56 11.00 2.14
CA HIS A 81 -19.43 10.11 2.92
C HIS A 81 -19.66 10.63 4.36
N PRO A 82 -20.88 11.10 4.72
CA PRO A 82 -21.11 11.79 6.00
C PRO A 82 -20.90 10.92 7.25
N GLU A 83 -21.06 9.61 7.10
CA GLU A 83 -20.86 8.62 8.18
C GLU A 83 -19.41 8.13 8.29
N ALA A 84 -18.49 8.63 7.45
CA ALA A 84 -17.08 8.29 7.57
C ALA A 84 -16.53 8.81 8.91
N GLU A 85 -15.87 7.94 9.67
CA GLU A 85 -15.22 8.32 10.91
C GLU A 85 -13.93 7.52 11.15
N GLY A 86 -12.96 8.10 11.84
CA GLY A 86 -11.80 7.34 12.30
C GLY A 86 -10.80 7.01 11.19
N ARG A 87 -10.26 5.79 11.25
CA ARG A 87 -9.18 5.30 10.38
C ARG A 87 -9.71 4.28 9.37
N TYR A 88 -9.21 4.31 8.14
CA TYR A 88 -9.56 3.39 7.05
C TYR A 88 -8.32 2.80 6.39
N ILE A 89 -8.24 1.48 6.34
CA ILE A 89 -7.25 0.77 5.53
C ILE A 89 -7.77 0.72 4.08
N CYS A 90 -6.90 1.07 3.13
CA CYS A 90 -7.18 1.05 1.69
C CYS A 90 -6.15 0.15 0.98
N SER A 91 -6.40 -1.16 1.02
CA SER A 91 -5.49 -2.24 0.62
C SER A 91 -6.26 -3.47 0.11
N PRO A 92 -6.50 -3.59 -1.20
CA PRO A 92 -7.22 -4.74 -1.78
C PRO A 92 -6.36 -5.99 -1.99
N TYR A 93 -5.04 -5.85 -2.13
CA TYR A 93 -4.16 -6.96 -2.50
C TYR A 93 -3.05 -7.18 -1.48
N ASP A 94 -2.66 -8.43 -1.31
CA ASP A 94 -1.46 -8.86 -0.58
C ASP A 94 -0.78 -10.02 -1.31
N ALA A 95 0.55 -10.08 -1.20
CA ALA A 95 1.37 -11.08 -1.87
C ALA A 95 2.73 -11.18 -1.20
N THR A 96 3.35 -12.36 -1.25
CA THR A 96 4.76 -12.50 -0.86
C THR A 96 5.67 -11.96 -1.98
N ILE A 97 6.94 -11.68 -1.66
CA ILE A 97 7.93 -11.32 -2.68
C ILE A 97 8.10 -12.41 -3.75
N TYR A 98 7.89 -13.68 -3.38
CA TYR A 98 7.95 -14.80 -4.31
C TYR A 98 6.78 -14.79 -5.31
N ASP A 99 5.57 -14.50 -4.84
CA ASP A 99 4.39 -14.35 -5.71
C ASP A 99 4.57 -13.18 -6.69
N LEU A 100 5.05 -12.04 -6.20
CA LEU A 100 5.34 -10.87 -7.01
C LEU A 100 6.41 -11.16 -8.07
N ALA A 101 7.52 -11.77 -7.67
CA ALA A 101 8.61 -12.11 -8.56
C ALA A 101 8.18 -13.11 -9.64
N LYS A 102 7.33 -14.08 -9.28
CA LYS A 102 6.72 -15.01 -10.24
C LYS A 102 5.87 -14.26 -11.27
N MET A 103 4.93 -13.42 -10.80
CA MET A 103 4.10 -12.60 -11.69
C MET A 103 4.96 -11.71 -12.60
N MET A 104 6.04 -11.11 -12.08
CA MET A 104 6.94 -10.27 -12.86
C MET A 104 7.68 -11.04 -13.95
N ARG A 105 8.21 -12.24 -13.65
CA ARG A 105 8.87 -13.10 -14.65
C ARG A 105 7.90 -13.52 -15.76
N GLU A 106 6.66 -13.85 -15.40
CA GLU A 106 5.64 -14.27 -16.37
C GLU A 106 5.20 -13.11 -17.27
N LYS A 107 5.06 -11.90 -16.71
CA LYS A 107 4.56 -10.72 -17.44
C LYS A 107 5.64 -9.98 -18.23
N TRP A 108 6.88 -9.98 -17.74
CA TRP A 108 8.01 -9.27 -18.33
C TRP A 108 9.24 -10.17 -18.42
N PRO A 109 9.23 -11.18 -19.32
CA PRO A 109 10.31 -12.16 -19.45
C PRO A 109 11.65 -11.55 -19.90
N GLU A 110 11.66 -10.30 -20.38
CA GLU A 110 12.86 -9.56 -20.75
C GLU A 110 13.70 -9.10 -19.55
N TYR A 111 13.14 -9.08 -18.33
CA TYR A 111 13.85 -8.69 -17.12
C TYR A 111 14.38 -9.90 -16.33
N ASN A 112 15.61 -9.77 -15.80
CA ASN A 112 16.22 -10.79 -14.95
C ASN A 112 15.72 -10.70 -13.50
N VAL A 113 14.50 -11.16 -13.25
CA VAL A 113 13.87 -11.15 -11.92
C VAL A 113 14.27 -12.40 -11.13
N PRO A 114 14.85 -12.28 -9.91
CA PRO A 114 15.29 -13.42 -9.10
C PRO A 114 14.15 -14.39 -8.74
N SER A 115 14.45 -15.69 -8.73
CA SER A 115 13.56 -16.73 -8.17
C SER A 115 13.80 -17.02 -6.70
N GLU A 116 14.95 -16.59 -6.18
CA GLU A 116 15.41 -16.78 -4.80
C GLU A 116 15.73 -15.43 -4.16
N PHE A 117 15.44 -15.29 -2.87
CA PHE A 117 15.73 -14.07 -2.11
C PHE A 117 16.46 -14.44 -0.82
N GLU A 118 17.71 -13.99 -0.70
CA GLU A 118 18.56 -14.30 0.45
C GLU A 118 17.90 -13.88 1.77
N GLY A 119 17.86 -14.79 2.74
CA GLY A 119 17.29 -14.54 4.06
C GLY A 119 15.76 -14.44 4.13
N ILE A 120 15.03 -14.74 3.04
CA ILE A 120 13.57 -14.76 3.02
C ILE A 120 13.06 -16.19 2.82
N ASP A 121 12.35 -16.74 3.80
CA ASP A 121 11.74 -18.07 3.72
C ASP A 121 10.64 -18.11 2.63
N LYS A 122 10.64 -19.18 1.82
CA LYS A 122 9.63 -19.45 0.79
C LYS A 122 8.27 -19.79 1.36
N ASN A 123 8.20 -20.33 2.57
CA ASN A 123 6.97 -20.72 3.23
C ASN A 123 6.38 -19.59 4.09
N LEU A 124 6.91 -18.36 3.96
CA LEU A 124 6.41 -17.20 4.68
C LEU A 124 4.95 -16.90 4.28
N PRO A 125 4.00 -16.82 5.22
CA PRO A 125 2.62 -16.55 4.88
C PRO A 125 2.46 -15.11 4.39
N SER A 126 1.46 -14.86 3.55
CA SER A 126 1.08 -13.47 3.25
C SER A 126 0.52 -12.76 4.48
N VAL A 127 0.65 -11.44 4.53
CA VAL A 127 0.08 -10.58 5.57
C VAL A 127 -0.96 -9.69 4.93
N THR A 128 -2.21 -9.80 5.37
CA THR A 128 -3.32 -9.03 4.80
C THR A 128 -3.62 -7.78 5.61
N PHE A 129 -3.80 -6.66 4.92
CA PHE A 129 -4.36 -5.42 5.49
C PHE A 129 -5.86 -5.37 5.18
N SER A 130 -6.71 -5.52 6.20
CA SER A 130 -8.15 -5.64 6.01
C SER A 130 -8.80 -4.29 5.66
N SER A 131 -9.25 -4.15 4.42
CA SER A 131 -10.06 -3.01 3.95
C SER A 131 -11.56 -3.15 4.27
N LYS A 132 -11.95 -4.12 5.12
CA LYS A 132 -13.36 -4.43 5.39
C LYS A 132 -14.19 -3.23 5.86
N LYS A 133 -13.59 -2.32 6.62
CA LYS A 133 -14.28 -1.10 7.07
C LYS A 133 -14.61 -0.17 5.91
N LEU A 134 -13.67 0.02 4.98
CA LEU A 134 -13.86 0.84 3.78
C LEU A 134 -14.89 0.20 2.84
N THR A 135 -14.76 -1.10 2.54
CA THR A 135 -15.70 -1.81 1.67
C THR A 135 -17.08 -1.98 2.32
N GLY A 136 -17.14 -2.06 3.64
CA GLY A 136 -18.39 -2.11 4.41
C GLY A 136 -19.23 -0.84 4.28
N MET A 137 -18.62 0.30 3.94
CA MET A 137 -19.32 1.54 3.60
C MET A 137 -19.83 1.59 2.15
N GLY A 138 -19.51 0.58 1.34
CA GLY A 138 -19.91 0.51 -0.06
C GLY A 138 -18.84 0.93 -1.07
N PHE A 139 -17.63 1.29 -0.62
CA PHE A 139 -16.50 1.52 -1.54
C PHE A 139 -16.12 0.22 -2.26
N LYS A 140 -15.78 0.32 -3.55
CA LYS A 140 -15.37 -0.82 -4.38
C LYS A 140 -14.05 -0.50 -5.08
N PHE A 141 -13.07 -1.38 -4.90
CA PHE A 141 -11.84 -1.41 -5.70
C PHE A 141 -12.16 -1.84 -7.14
N LYS A 142 -11.40 -1.34 -8.12
CA LYS A 142 -11.64 -1.55 -9.56
C LYS A 142 -10.65 -2.52 -10.19
#